data_AF-A0AAD3H3A5-F1
#
_entry.id   AF-A0AAD3H3A5-F1
#
_cell.length_a   1.000
_cell.length_b   1.000
_cell.length_c   1.000
_cell.angle_alpha   90.00
_cell.angle_beta   90.00
_cell.angle_gamma   90.00
#
_symmetry.space_group_name_H-M   'P 1'
#
loop_
_entity.id
_entity.type
_entity.pdbx_description
1 polymer ?
#
loop_
_entity_poly.entity_id
_entity_poly.type
_entity_poly.pdbx_seq_one_letter_code
_entity_poly.pdbx_strand_id
1 'polypeptide(L)'
;MQRKPDKPSNLYRQGSSNKNVVRVLYVIIVGLLGLIAYQNNYFQNTHDEMLKSTDEEYQKEIANYKEKEKSLSNQLKSVEREKESSEEKLHDLENQLKDAKLKNYSADNDKKVGELEHVVDLIIKKNNNLEKEIQESARKEALATFGAGPHKVKFELEFHPDEVPPGKRSDFIAELAPLELMPYTVNFFLTQVKLGLFNGCSFHRNAGHVVQGGPANNHLNPGVNVRKPFKDANLSSVIFQEYHKDFPHKKYTMGYAGRPGGPDFYVSTMDNTRNHGPGGQQSYALKSEADPCFAKVIDGFEAVDRMHKLTVQPGDYKRMKHYVAIKKVTIL
;
A
#
# COMPACT_ATOMS: atom_id res chain seq x y z
N MET A 1 84.92 37.56 -60.50
CA MET A 1 85.64 36.84 -59.41
C MET A 1 84.68 35.84 -58.78
N GLN A 2 84.83 34.55 -59.11
CA GLN A 2 84.09 33.43 -58.52
C GLN A 2 84.70 33.05 -57.16
N ARG A 3 83.90 33.04 -56.07
CA ARG A 3 84.24 32.37 -54.80
C ARG A 3 83.47 31.05 -54.72
N LYS A 4 84.21 29.96 -54.60
CA LYS A 4 83.70 28.60 -54.38
C LYS A 4 83.08 28.47 -52.98
N PRO A 5 81.98 27.73 -52.80
CA PRO A 5 81.47 27.39 -51.48
C PRO A 5 82.29 26.25 -50.84
N ASP A 6 82.57 26.42 -49.55
CA ASP A 6 83.25 25.44 -48.70
C ASP A 6 82.39 24.20 -48.46
N LYS A 7 83.03 23.03 -48.55
CA LYS A 7 82.44 21.72 -48.27
C LYS A 7 82.18 21.57 -46.76
N PRO A 8 80.98 21.16 -46.32
CA PRO A 8 80.80 20.71 -44.95
C PRO A 8 81.54 19.39 -44.73
N SER A 9 82.45 19.39 -43.76
CA SER A 9 83.22 18.22 -43.33
C SER A 9 82.38 17.27 -42.50
N ASN A 10 82.42 16.00 -42.89
CA ASN A 10 81.90 14.82 -42.20
C ASN A 10 82.22 14.79 -40.69
N LEU A 11 81.19 14.90 -39.86
CA LEU A 11 81.16 14.40 -38.48
C LEU A 11 80.24 13.18 -38.43
N TYR A 12 80.70 12.08 -39.02
CA TYR A 12 80.09 10.74 -38.88
C TYR A 12 81.12 9.82 -38.21
N ARG A 13 81.18 9.84 -36.88
CA ARG A 13 81.84 8.78 -36.09
C ARG A 13 81.49 8.91 -34.61
N GLN A 14 80.44 8.18 -34.20
CA GLN A 14 80.41 7.28 -33.03
C GLN A 14 78.95 6.86 -32.79
N GLY A 15 78.53 5.78 -33.45
CA GLY A 15 77.20 5.20 -33.33
C GLY A 15 77.26 3.70 -33.06
N SER A 16 78.01 3.27 -32.03
CA SER A 16 78.03 1.85 -31.63
C SER A 16 77.71 1.58 -30.15
N SER A 17 77.41 2.61 -29.34
CA SER A 17 77.07 2.44 -27.91
C SER A 17 75.57 2.27 -27.61
N ASN A 18 74.67 2.49 -28.58
CA ASN A 18 73.22 2.52 -28.31
C ASN A 18 72.52 1.15 -28.31
N LYS A 19 73.10 0.10 -28.91
CA LYS A 19 72.42 -1.19 -29.04
C LYS A 19 72.22 -1.91 -27.70
N ASN A 20 73.17 -1.78 -26.77
CA ASN A 20 73.06 -2.39 -25.44
C ASN A 20 72.08 -1.63 -24.55
N VAL A 21 72.05 -0.30 -24.63
CA VAL A 21 71.08 0.53 -23.89
C VAL A 21 69.65 0.24 -24.35
N VAL A 22 69.42 0.13 -25.66
CA VAL A 22 68.10 -0.21 -26.22
C VAL A 22 67.64 -1.61 -25.78
N ARG A 23 68.55 -2.59 -25.72
CA ARG A 23 68.22 -3.95 -25.24
C ARG A 23 67.86 -3.97 -23.75
N VAL A 24 68.60 -3.25 -22.91
CA VAL A 24 68.31 -3.15 -21.48
C VAL A 24 66.97 -2.45 -21.26
N LEU A 25 66.71 -1.34 -21.96
CA LEU A 25 65.42 -0.64 -21.88
C LEU A 25 64.26 -1.52 -22.34
N TYR A 26 64.44 -2.30 -23.41
CA TYR A 26 63.42 -3.24 -23.87
C TYR A 26 63.08 -4.30 -22.81
N VAL A 27 64.09 -4.91 -22.17
CA VAL A 27 63.87 -5.89 -21.09
C VAL A 27 63.15 -5.24 -19.90
N ILE A 28 63.52 -4.02 -19.51
CA ILE A 28 62.86 -3.28 -18.44
C ILE A 28 61.39 -2.99 -18.80
N ILE A 29 61.12 -2.51 -20.02
CA ILE A 29 59.75 -2.21 -20.47
C ILE A 29 58.89 -3.47 -20.49
N VAL A 30 59.39 -4.58 -21.05
CA VAL A 30 58.66 -5.86 -21.06
C VAL A 30 58.41 -6.37 -19.64
N GLY A 31 59.39 -6.24 -18.74
CA GLY A 31 59.24 -6.59 -17.33
C GLY A 31 58.17 -5.73 -16.63
N LEU A 32 58.16 -4.42 -16.86
CA LEU A 32 57.16 -3.51 -16.31
C LEU A 32 55.76 -3.79 -16.86
N LEU A 33 55.62 -4.05 -18.16
CA LEU A 33 54.34 -4.44 -18.76
C LEU A 33 53.84 -5.76 -18.21
N GLY A 34 54.72 -6.74 -17.99
CA GLY A 34 54.40 -8.00 -17.32
C GLY A 34 53.91 -7.80 -15.88
N LEU A 35 54.58 -6.92 -15.11
CA LEU A 35 54.17 -6.58 -13.75
C LEU A 35 52.82 -5.86 -13.72
N ILE A 36 52.57 -4.90 -14.62
CA ILE A 36 51.27 -4.21 -14.74
C ILE A 36 50.17 -5.21 -15.10
N ALA A 37 50.41 -6.11 -16.07
CA ALA A 37 49.45 -7.13 -16.45
C ALA A 37 49.14 -8.09 -15.29
N TYR A 38 50.16 -8.49 -14.53
CA TYR A 38 49.99 -9.32 -13.33
C TYR A 38 49.19 -8.61 -12.25
N GLN A 39 49.51 -7.35 -11.94
CA GLN A 39 48.77 -6.55 -10.95
C GLN A 39 47.33 -6.31 -11.37
N ASN A 40 47.09 -6.03 -12.65
CA ASN A 40 45.73 -5.86 -13.17
C ASN A 40 44.94 -7.17 -13.08
N ASN A 41 45.52 -8.31 -13.45
CA ASN A 41 44.85 -9.62 -13.34
C ASN A 41 44.58 -9.97 -11.87
N TYR A 42 45.54 -9.74 -10.97
CA TYR A 42 45.35 -9.93 -9.53
C TYR A 42 44.20 -9.06 -8.99
N PHE A 43 44.19 -7.77 -9.32
CA PHE A 43 43.15 -6.84 -8.88
C PHE A 43 41.76 -7.26 -9.40
N GLN A 44 41.64 -7.61 -10.68
CA GLN A 44 40.38 -8.10 -11.27
C GLN A 44 39.86 -9.34 -10.56
N ASN A 45 40.72 -10.34 -10.31
CA ASN A 45 40.32 -11.55 -9.60
C ASN A 45 39.86 -11.25 -8.17
N THR A 46 40.57 -10.39 -7.43
CA THR A 46 40.16 -10.01 -6.07
C THR A 46 38.86 -9.21 -6.05
N HIS A 47 38.63 -8.37 -7.06
CA HIS A 47 37.39 -7.60 -7.19
C HIS A 47 36.20 -8.52 -7.49
N ASP A 48 36.37 -9.48 -8.40
CA ASP A 48 35.34 -10.46 -8.75
C ASP A 48 35.01 -11.38 -7.57
N GLU A 49 36.01 -11.82 -6.80
CA GLU A 49 35.78 -12.59 -5.56
C GLU A 49 35.02 -11.78 -4.51
N MET A 50 35.38 -10.50 -4.32
CA MET A 50 34.67 -9.62 -3.40
C MET A 50 33.21 -9.42 -3.83
N LEU A 51 32.96 -9.12 -5.12
CA LEU A 51 31.61 -8.97 -5.66
C LEU A 51 30.76 -10.24 -5.49
N LYS A 52 31.34 -11.42 -5.74
CA LYS A 52 30.65 -12.70 -5.51
C LYS A 52 30.31 -12.90 -4.04
N SER A 53 31.24 -12.63 -3.13
CA SER A 53 30.99 -12.77 -1.68
C SER A 53 29.88 -11.83 -1.19
N THR A 54 29.85 -10.59 -1.70
CA THR A 54 28.81 -9.61 -1.36
C THR A 54 27.46 -10.00 -1.95
N ASP A 55 27.40 -10.51 -3.19
CA ASP A 55 26.15 -11.00 -3.78
C ASP A 55 25.63 -12.22 -3.02
N GLU A 56 26.49 -13.18 -2.67
CA GLU A 56 26.10 -14.36 -1.87
C GLU A 56 25.53 -13.97 -0.49
N GLU A 57 26.16 -13.02 0.21
CA GLU A 57 25.66 -12.50 1.50
C GLU A 57 24.30 -11.82 1.32
N TYR A 58 24.15 -10.99 0.29
CA TYR A 58 22.91 -10.30 -0.02
C TYR A 58 21.77 -11.26 -0.39
N GLN A 59 22.05 -12.29 -1.21
CA GLN A 59 21.05 -13.32 -1.55
C GLN A 59 20.60 -14.10 -0.30
N LYS A 60 21.53 -14.38 0.62
CA LYS A 60 21.21 -15.03 1.90
C LYS A 60 20.33 -14.16 2.77
N GLU A 61 20.60 -12.86 2.82
CA GLU A 61 19.76 -11.91 3.56
C GLU A 61 18.34 -11.82 2.97
N ILE A 62 18.22 -11.72 1.64
CA ILE A 62 16.92 -11.75 0.93
C ILE A 62 16.16 -13.04 1.22
N ALA A 63 16.83 -14.19 1.19
CA ALA A 63 16.18 -15.47 1.48
C ALA A 63 15.62 -15.51 2.92
N ASN A 64 16.39 -15.02 3.89
CA ASN A 64 15.97 -14.91 5.29
C ASN A 64 14.76 -13.98 5.45
N TYR A 65 14.74 -12.82 4.78
CA TYR A 65 13.58 -11.93 4.81
C TYR A 65 12.33 -12.57 4.21
N LYS A 66 12.47 -13.27 3.08
CA LYS A 66 11.35 -13.99 2.44
C LYS A 66 10.79 -15.09 3.35
N GLU A 67 11.65 -15.81 4.06
CA GLU A 67 11.21 -16.82 5.02
C GLU A 67 10.48 -16.19 6.21
N LYS A 68 11.01 -15.09 6.75
CA LYS A 68 10.37 -14.33 7.82
C LYS A 68 9.02 -13.76 7.39
N GLU A 69 8.92 -13.17 6.20
CA GLU A 69 7.68 -12.68 5.61
C GLU A 69 6.63 -13.80 5.47
N LYS A 70 7.05 -14.98 4.97
CA LYS A 70 6.18 -16.15 4.88
C LYS A 70 5.69 -16.62 6.25
N SER A 71 6.57 -16.63 7.26
CA SER A 71 6.22 -17.00 8.64
C SER A 71 5.20 -16.02 9.23
N LEU A 72 5.43 -14.72 9.11
CA LEU A 72 4.50 -13.68 9.55
C LEU A 72 3.16 -13.78 8.82
N SER A 73 3.18 -14.01 7.51
CA SER A 73 1.95 -14.19 6.71
C SER A 73 1.12 -15.39 7.20
N ASN A 74 1.78 -16.49 7.56
CA ASN A 74 1.09 -17.66 8.10
C ASN A 74 0.52 -17.40 9.50
N GLN A 75 1.26 -16.70 10.36
CA GLN A 75 0.78 -16.30 11.67
C GLN A 75 -0.44 -15.38 11.55
N LEU A 76 -0.38 -14.39 10.66
CA LEU A 76 -1.48 -13.46 10.41
C LEU A 76 -2.74 -14.19 9.92
N LYS A 77 -2.60 -15.10 8.96
CA LYS A 77 -3.72 -15.96 8.52
C LYS A 77 -4.30 -16.84 9.62
N SER A 78 -3.48 -17.30 10.57
CA SER A 78 -3.96 -18.10 11.69
C SER A 78 -4.77 -17.26 12.68
N VAL A 79 -4.32 -16.03 12.94
CA VAL A 79 -5.03 -15.05 13.79
C VAL A 79 -6.33 -14.60 13.12
N GLU A 80 -6.33 -14.35 11.81
CA GLU A 80 -7.54 -14.03 11.04
C GLU A 80 -8.61 -15.12 11.18
N ARG A 81 -8.25 -16.39 10.95
CA ARG A 81 -9.18 -17.52 11.10
C ARG A 81 -9.70 -17.67 12.54
N GLU A 82 -8.82 -17.46 13.52
CA GLU A 82 -9.22 -17.53 14.93
C GLU A 82 -10.19 -16.39 15.29
N LYS A 83 -9.99 -15.21 14.72
CA LYS A 83 -10.90 -14.07 14.88
C LYS A 83 -12.25 -14.35 14.23
N GLU A 84 -12.29 -14.76 12.96
CA GLU A 84 -13.53 -15.10 12.24
C GLU A 84 -14.33 -16.18 13.00
N SER A 85 -13.66 -17.24 13.46
CA SER A 85 -14.30 -18.29 14.26
C SER A 85 -14.82 -17.76 15.61
N SER A 86 -14.15 -16.78 16.21
CA SER A 86 -14.58 -16.17 17.48
C SER A 86 -15.78 -15.24 17.29
N GLU A 87 -15.85 -14.52 16.16
CA GLU A 87 -16.99 -13.67 15.79
C GLU A 87 -18.24 -14.49 15.49
N GLU A 88 -18.11 -15.61 14.77
CA GLU A 88 -19.23 -16.53 14.52
C GLU A 88 -19.79 -17.09 15.84
N LYS A 89 -18.90 -17.54 16.74
CA LYS A 89 -19.29 -17.99 18.10
C LYS A 89 -19.96 -16.88 18.90
N LEU A 90 -19.46 -15.65 18.81
CA LEU A 90 -20.07 -14.49 19.49
C LEU A 90 -21.49 -14.27 19.00
N HIS A 91 -21.71 -14.30 17.69
CA HIS A 91 -23.03 -14.13 17.09
C HIS A 91 -24.02 -15.23 17.55
N ASP A 92 -23.56 -16.49 17.56
CA ASP A 92 -24.37 -17.61 18.05
C ASP A 92 -24.72 -17.47 19.55
N LEU A 93 -23.75 -17.04 20.37
CA LEU A 93 -23.96 -16.80 21.80
C LEU A 93 -24.92 -15.64 22.06
N GLU A 94 -24.83 -14.55 21.30
CA GLU A 94 -25.77 -13.42 21.41
C GLU A 94 -27.20 -13.83 21.06
N ASN A 95 -27.37 -14.65 20.01
CA ASN A 95 -28.67 -15.20 19.64
C ASN A 95 -29.20 -16.13 20.75
N GLN A 96 -28.37 -17.01 21.30
CA GLN A 96 -28.74 -17.86 22.44
C GLN A 96 -29.09 -17.05 23.68
N LEU A 97 -28.36 -15.97 23.96
CA LEU A 97 -28.61 -15.08 25.08
C LEU A 97 -29.95 -14.35 24.92
N LYS A 98 -30.24 -13.88 23.70
CA LYS A 98 -31.53 -13.26 23.36
C LYS A 98 -32.68 -14.24 23.56
N ASP A 99 -32.55 -15.47 23.07
CA ASP A 99 -33.56 -16.52 23.24
C ASP A 99 -33.75 -16.92 24.69
N ALA A 100 -32.66 -17.02 25.47
CA ALA A 100 -32.70 -17.31 26.89
C ALA A 100 -33.43 -16.20 27.68
N LYS A 101 -33.14 -14.93 27.37
CA LYS A 101 -33.83 -13.76 27.95
C LYS A 101 -35.30 -13.69 27.58
N LEU A 102 -35.69 -14.17 26.39
CA LEU A 102 -37.09 -14.25 25.97
C LEU A 102 -37.86 -15.37 26.68
N LYS A 103 -37.19 -16.46 27.08
CA LYS A 103 -37.80 -17.64 27.73
C LYS A 103 -37.96 -17.51 29.26
N ASN A 104 -37.88 -16.29 29.82
CA ASN A 104 -38.05 -15.96 31.25
C ASN A 104 -39.11 -16.81 31.97
N TYR A 105 -38.74 -17.88 32.71
CA TYR A 105 -39.61 -18.58 33.69
C TYR A 105 -38.89 -19.62 34.60
N SER A 106 -37.56 -19.58 34.83
CA SER A 106 -36.93 -20.41 35.89
C SER A 106 -35.58 -19.87 36.38
N ALA A 107 -35.25 -20.12 37.65
CA ALA A 107 -33.96 -19.77 38.25
C ALA A 107 -32.75 -20.42 37.55
N ASP A 108 -32.95 -21.58 36.92
CA ASP A 108 -31.92 -22.24 36.11
C ASP A 108 -31.57 -21.45 34.84
N ASN A 109 -32.52 -20.69 34.28
CA ASN A 109 -32.26 -19.82 33.13
C ASN A 109 -31.39 -18.63 33.51
N ASP A 110 -31.57 -18.05 34.71
CA ASP A 110 -30.75 -16.91 35.16
C ASP A 110 -29.27 -17.28 35.30
N LYS A 111 -28.99 -18.48 35.84
CA LYS A 111 -27.62 -18.99 35.93
C LYS A 111 -27.01 -19.17 34.55
N LYS A 112 -27.75 -19.77 33.61
CA LYS A 112 -27.28 -19.98 32.23
C LYS A 112 -27.05 -18.65 31.49
N VAL A 113 -27.93 -17.66 31.68
CA VAL A 113 -27.77 -16.30 31.14
C VAL A 113 -26.48 -15.68 31.65
N GLY A 114 -26.22 -15.75 32.96
CA GLY A 114 -24.97 -15.23 33.54
C GLY A 114 -23.70 -15.93 33.01
N GLU A 115 -23.75 -17.25 32.81
CA GLU A 115 -22.64 -18.00 32.20
C GLU A 115 -22.40 -17.58 30.74
N LEU A 116 -23.46 -17.40 29.95
CA LEU A 116 -23.36 -16.92 28.56
C LEU A 116 -22.81 -15.49 28.48
N GLU A 117 -23.29 -14.58 29.33
CA GLU A 117 -22.77 -13.21 29.40
C GLU A 117 -21.28 -13.20 29.73
N HIS A 118 -20.84 -14.03 30.67
CA HIS A 118 -19.42 -14.14 31.01
C HIS A 118 -18.57 -14.65 29.83
N VAL A 119 -19.04 -15.65 29.08
CA VAL A 119 -18.32 -16.15 27.90
C VAL A 119 -18.25 -15.10 26.79
N VAL A 120 -19.34 -14.37 26.54
CA VAL A 120 -19.38 -13.25 25.58
C VAL A 120 -18.35 -12.18 25.96
N ASP A 121 -18.28 -11.79 27.23
CA ASP A 121 -17.31 -10.82 27.73
C ASP A 121 -15.86 -11.28 27.52
N LEU A 122 -15.57 -12.57 27.74
CA LEU A 122 -14.24 -13.15 27.51
C LEU A 122 -13.84 -13.11 26.02
N ILE A 123 -14.78 -13.41 25.11
CA ILE A 123 -14.53 -13.35 23.67
C ILE A 123 -14.30 -11.91 23.22
N ILE A 124 -15.14 -10.97 23.67
CA ILE A 124 -14.97 -9.54 23.37
C ILE A 124 -13.60 -9.05 23.85
N LYS A 125 -13.21 -9.42 25.08
CA LYS A 125 -11.89 -9.05 25.63
C LYS A 125 -10.75 -9.63 24.79
N LYS A 126 -10.87 -10.88 24.34
CA LYS A 126 -9.87 -11.52 23.47
C LYS A 126 -9.77 -10.83 22.12
N ASN A 127 -10.90 -10.55 21.46
CA ASN A 127 -10.93 -9.84 20.17
C ASN A 127 -10.32 -8.44 20.29
N ASN A 128 -10.65 -7.69 21.35
CA ASN A 128 -10.07 -6.37 21.61
C ASN A 128 -8.54 -6.41 21.78
N ASN A 129 -8.00 -7.48 22.39
CA ASN A 129 -6.54 -7.64 22.51
C ASN A 129 -5.90 -7.96 21.16
N LEU A 130 -6.49 -8.85 20.37
CA LEU A 130 -6.02 -9.16 19.02
C LEU A 130 -6.03 -7.91 18.11
N GLU A 131 -7.09 -7.10 18.17
CA GLU A 131 -7.16 -5.85 17.43
C GLU A 131 -6.02 -4.91 17.80
N LYS A 132 -5.74 -4.71 19.09
CA LYS A 132 -4.64 -3.86 19.56
C LYS A 132 -3.28 -4.36 19.06
N GLU A 133 -3.04 -5.66 19.09
CA GLU A 133 -1.80 -6.25 18.58
C GLU A 133 -1.63 -6.00 17.07
N ILE A 134 -2.72 -6.15 16.31
CA ILE A 134 -2.72 -5.90 14.86
C ILE A 134 -2.53 -4.41 14.57
N GLN A 135 -3.20 -3.52 15.30
CA GLN A 135 -3.03 -2.07 15.20
C GLN A 135 -1.58 -1.67 15.47
N GLU A 136 -0.96 -2.20 16.52
CA GLU A 136 0.44 -1.89 16.84
C GLU A 136 1.42 -2.43 15.79
N SER A 137 1.17 -3.63 15.26
CA SER A 137 1.95 -4.20 14.17
C SER A 137 1.85 -3.35 12.90
N ALA A 138 0.63 -2.99 12.51
CA ALA A 138 0.36 -2.14 11.34
C ALA A 138 0.94 -0.74 11.50
N ARG A 139 0.93 -0.17 12.72
CA ARG A 139 1.57 1.11 13.03
C ARG A 139 3.08 1.04 12.79
N LYS A 140 3.75 0.00 13.28
CA LYS A 140 5.19 -0.20 13.08
C LYS A 140 5.53 -0.37 11.61
N GLU A 141 4.74 -1.15 10.88
CA GLU A 141 4.91 -1.35 9.44
C GLU A 141 4.73 -0.05 8.65
N ALA A 142 3.68 0.73 8.97
CA ALA A 142 3.42 2.00 8.33
C ALA A 142 4.54 3.01 8.60
N LEU A 143 5.04 3.08 9.83
CA LEU A 143 6.18 3.92 10.20
C LEU A 143 7.44 3.53 9.43
N ALA A 144 7.74 2.24 9.34
CA ALA A 144 8.91 1.73 8.64
C ALA A 144 8.83 1.95 7.12
N THR A 145 7.63 1.84 6.54
CA THR A 145 7.44 1.86 5.07
C THR A 145 7.14 3.24 4.52
N PHE A 146 6.34 4.04 5.25
CA PHE A 146 5.76 5.30 4.78
C PHE A 146 6.12 6.50 5.68
N GLY A 147 6.82 6.27 6.80
CA GLY A 147 7.15 7.32 7.77
C GLY A 147 5.99 7.71 8.68
N ALA A 148 6.20 8.74 9.51
CA ALA A 148 5.28 9.16 10.56
C ALA A 148 3.95 9.77 10.09
N GLY A 149 3.91 10.31 8.87
CA GLY A 149 2.78 11.09 8.37
C GLY A 149 2.73 12.54 8.91
N PRO A 150 1.59 13.25 8.77
CA PRO A 150 0.36 12.78 8.15
C PRO A 150 0.57 12.43 6.68
N HIS A 151 0.14 11.24 6.27
CA HIS A 151 0.29 10.80 4.89
C HIS A 151 -0.74 11.49 4.01
N LYS A 152 -0.34 11.87 2.81
CA LYS A 152 -1.22 12.49 1.81
C LYS A 152 -1.23 11.65 0.56
N VAL A 153 -2.40 11.52 -0.05
CA VAL A 153 -2.61 10.73 -1.25
C VAL A 153 -3.35 11.57 -2.28
N LYS A 154 -2.77 11.69 -3.47
CA LYS A 154 -3.38 12.36 -4.62
C LYS A 154 -4.12 11.35 -5.49
N PHE A 155 -5.37 11.65 -5.81
CA PHE A 155 -6.17 10.95 -6.80
C PHE A 155 -6.22 11.76 -8.09
N GLU A 156 -5.76 11.17 -9.19
CA GLU A 156 -5.91 11.71 -10.54
C GLU A 156 -7.09 11.01 -11.23
N LEU A 157 -8.07 11.79 -11.67
CA LEU A 157 -9.34 11.30 -12.20
C LEU A 157 -9.48 11.58 -13.70
N GLU A 158 -10.25 10.74 -14.39
CA GLU A 158 -10.77 11.02 -15.73
C GLU A 158 -12.30 10.97 -15.71
N PHE A 159 -12.94 12.07 -16.06
CA PHE A 159 -14.38 12.12 -16.26
C PHE A 159 -14.70 11.74 -17.71
N HIS A 160 -15.80 11.01 -17.91
CA HIS A 160 -16.25 10.65 -19.26
C HIS A 160 -16.52 11.91 -20.11
N PRO A 161 -16.13 11.96 -21.39
CA PRO A 161 -16.28 13.16 -22.24
C PRO A 161 -17.70 13.76 -22.23
N ASP A 162 -18.72 12.91 -22.26
CA ASP A 162 -20.14 13.33 -22.24
C ASP A 162 -20.58 14.05 -20.96
N GLU A 163 -19.78 13.98 -19.89
CA GLU A 163 -20.05 14.58 -18.57
C GLU A 163 -19.18 15.83 -18.32
N VAL A 164 -18.41 16.34 -19.30
CA VAL A 164 -17.42 17.42 -19.10
C VAL A 164 -17.53 18.60 -20.08
N PRO A 165 -17.81 19.81 -19.57
CA PRO A 165 -17.29 21.04 -20.16
C PRO A 165 -15.77 21.15 -19.85
N PRO A 166 -14.90 21.42 -20.83
CA PRO A 166 -13.44 21.45 -20.64
C PRO A 166 -12.97 22.46 -19.58
N GLY A 167 -11.81 22.21 -18.96
CA GLY A 167 -11.08 23.17 -18.12
C GLY A 167 -11.32 23.09 -16.60
N LYS A 168 -12.05 22.09 -16.09
CA LYS A 168 -12.21 21.89 -14.64
C LYS A 168 -11.18 20.92 -14.06
N ARG A 169 -10.85 21.12 -12.79
CA ARG A 169 -9.94 20.26 -12.02
C ARG A 169 -10.44 18.80 -12.02
N SER A 170 -9.51 17.86 -12.18
CA SER A 170 -9.77 16.41 -12.24
C SER A 170 -8.90 15.64 -11.25
N ASP A 171 -8.59 16.25 -10.11
CA ASP A 171 -7.80 15.63 -9.05
C ASP A 171 -8.25 16.15 -7.68
N PHE A 172 -7.98 15.35 -6.65
CA PHE A 172 -8.12 15.76 -5.25
C PHE A 172 -7.01 15.14 -4.41
N ILE A 173 -6.72 15.76 -3.26
CA ILE A 173 -5.75 15.26 -2.29
C ILE A 173 -6.48 14.91 -1.00
N ALA A 174 -6.26 13.70 -0.51
CA ALA A 174 -6.73 13.24 0.79
C ALA A 174 -5.57 13.17 1.79
N GLU A 175 -5.78 13.71 2.98
CA GLU A 175 -4.92 13.51 4.15
C GLU A 175 -5.47 12.32 4.96
N LEU A 176 -4.62 11.33 5.22
CA LEU A 176 -5.00 10.15 5.99
C LEU A 176 -5.09 10.48 7.48
N ALA A 177 -5.88 9.70 8.21
CA ALA A 177 -5.97 9.79 9.66
C ALA A 177 -4.57 9.56 10.31
N PRO A 178 -4.29 10.16 11.48
CA PRO A 178 -3.06 9.87 12.21
C PRO A 178 -2.95 8.37 12.54
N LEU A 179 -1.71 7.85 12.52
CA LEU A 179 -1.43 6.45 12.85
C LEU A 179 -1.72 6.14 14.34
N GLU A 180 -1.87 7.14 15.19
CA GLU A 180 -2.29 6.97 16.57
C GLU A 180 -3.79 6.65 16.70
N LEU A 181 -4.58 7.02 15.68
CA LEU A 181 -6.04 6.85 15.68
C LEU A 181 -6.48 5.64 14.87
N MET A 182 -5.90 5.44 13.68
CA MET A 182 -6.34 4.46 12.69
C MET A 182 -5.18 3.71 12.02
N PRO A 183 -4.19 3.18 12.79
CA PRO A 183 -2.96 2.62 12.20
C PRO A 183 -3.21 1.48 11.22
N TYR A 184 -4.18 0.60 11.50
CA TYR A 184 -4.40 -0.59 10.68
C TYR A 184 -4.99 -0.22 9.31
N THR A 185 -6.06 0.57 9.31
CA THR A 185 -6.77 0.99 8.09
C THR A 185 -5.90 1.90 7.23
N VAL A 186 -5.13 2.80 7.85
CA VAL A 186 -4.20 3.67 7.13
C VAL A 186 -3.09 2.85 6.47
N ASN A 187 -2.46 1.91 7.19
CA ASN A 187 -1.46 1.01 6.62
C ASN A 187 -2.05 0.17 5.47
N PHE A 188 -3.24 -0.39 5.67
CA PHE A 188 -3.94 -1.19 4.66
C PHE A 188 -4.21 -0.38 3.39
N PHE A 189 -4.72 0.85 3.51
CA PHE A 189 -4.97 1.73 2.37
C PHE A 189 -3.66 2.15 1.66
N LEU A 190 -2.64 2.57 2.41
CA LEU A 190 -1.33 2.94 1.84
C LEU A 190 -0.68 1.76 1.10
N THR A 191 -0.85 0.54 1.59
CA THR A 191 -0.38 -0.68 0.92
C THR A 191 -1.09 -0.88 -0.41
N GLN A 192 -2.41 -0.69 -0.47
CA GLN A 192 -3.17 -0.74 -1.73
C GLN A 192 -2.69 0.33 -2.74
N VAL A 193 -2.39 1.54 -2.26
CA VAL A 193 -1.88 2.63 -3.11
C VAL A 193 -0.46 2.33 -3.60
N LYS A 194 0.44 1.88 -2.72
CA LYS A 194 1.82 1.50 -3.06
C LYS A 194 1.86 0.43 -4.15
N LEU A 195 0.95 -0.54 -4.08
CA LEU A 195 0.80 -1.61 -5.08
C LEU A 195 0.06 -1.17 -6.36
N GLY A 196 -0.40 0.09 -6.42
CA GLY A 196 -1.11 0.64 -7.59
C GLY A 196 -2.48 0.02 -7.83
N LEU A 197 -3.11 -0.60 -6.81
CA LEU A 197 -4.32 -1.40 -7.00
C LEU A 197 -5.53 -0.55 -7.45
N PHE A 198 -5.55 0.72 -7.08
CA PHE A 198 -6.59 1.66 -7.51
C PHE A 198 -6.37 2.25 -8.91
N ASN A 199 -5.23 2.01 -9.56
CA ASN A 199 -4.98 2.54 -10.90
C ASN A 199 -5.85 1.80 -11.92
N GLY A 200 -6.66 2.53 -12.68
CA GLY A 200 -7.65 1.97 -13.58
C GLY A 200 -8.96 1.56 -12.88
N CYS A 201 -9.11 1.78 -11.58
CA CYS A 201 -10.40 1.61 -10.88
C CYS A 201 -11.35 2.78 -11.20
N SER A 202 -12.50 2.86 -10.51
CA SER A 202 -13.42 3.98 -10.73
C SER A 202 -14.33 4.31 -9.55
N PHE A 203 -14.80 5.55 -9.53
CA PHE A 203 -16.02 5.94 -8.83
C PHE A 203 -17.22 5.51 -9.67
N HIS A 204 -18.03 4.62 -9.12
CA HIS A 204 -19.05 3.88 -9.85
C HIS A 204 -20.47 4.03 -9.26
N ARG A 205 -20.59 4.62 -8.07
CA ARG A 205 -21.85 4.79 -7.36
C ARG A 205 -21.95 6.17 -6.69
N ASN A 206 -23.11 6.79 -6.79
CA ASN A 206 -23.43 8.05 -6.11
C ASN A 206 -24.71 7.83 -5.28
N ALA A 207 -24.55 7.57 -3.98
CA ALA A 207 -25.65 7.20 -3.09
C ALA A 207 -26.36 8.41 -2.46
N GLY A 208 -26.16 9.61 -3.00
CA GLY A 208 -26.72 10.86 -2.47
C GLY A 208 -25.97 11.42 -1.25
N HIS A 209 -25.49 10.57 -0.35
CA HIS A 209 -24.74 10.96 0.86
C HIS A 209 -23.25 10.62 0.80
N VAL A 210 -22.87 9.80 -0.18
CA VAL A 210 -21.47 9.42 -0.48
C VAL A 210 -21.30 9.21 -1.98
N VAL A 211 -20.08 9.44 -2.48
CA VAL A 211 -19.62 8.92 -3.77
C VAL A 211 -18.67 7.75 -3.52
N GLN A 212 -18.98 6.58 -4.07
CA GLN A 212 -18.27 5.33 -3.81
C GLN A 212 -17.40 4.96 -5.01
N GLY A 213 -16.14 4.62 -4.73
CA GLY A 213 -15.16 4.13 -5.68
C GLY A 213 -14.52 2.82 -5.24
N GLY A 214 -13.81 2.18 -6.15
CA GLY A 214 -13.22 0.86 -5.93
C GLY A 214 -13.02 0.10 -7.24
N PRO A 215 -12.77 -1.23 -7.19
CA PRO A 215 -12.48 -2.05 -8.36
C PRO A 215 -13.74 -2.30 -9.20
N ALA A 216 -14.07 -1.29 -9.99
CA ALA A 216 -15.06 -1.31 -11.04
C ALA A 216 -14.45 -0.77 -12.34
N ASN A 217 -14.73 -1.47 -13.45
CA ASN A 217 -14.22 -1.14 -14.78
C ASN A 217 -14.77 0.19 -15.26
N ASN A 218 -13.96 0.96 -15.98
CA ASN A 218 -14.37 2.24 -16.56
C ASN A 218 -14.12 2.29 -18.07
N HIS A 219 -14.33 3.47 -18.66
CA HIS A 219 -14.23 3.69 -20.09
C HIS A 219 -12.80 3.62 -20.65
N LEU A 220 -11.76 3.77 -19.80
CA LEU A 220 -10.36 3.67 -20.21
C LEU A 220 -9.85 2.23 -20.26
N ASN A 221 -10.51 1.29 -19.57
CA ASN A 221 -10.07 -0.10 -19.48
C ASN A 221 -11.24 -1.10 -19.50
N PRO A 222 -12.08 -1.08 -20.56
CA PRO A 222 -13.20 -2.00 -20.67
C PRO A 222 -12.71 -3.45 -20.65
N GLY A 223 -13.37 -4.29 -19.85
CA GLY A 223 -13.11 -5.73 -19.81
C GLY A 223 -11.91 -6.18 -18.97
N VAL A 224 -11.14 -5.26 -18.37
CA VAL A 224 -10.06 -5.64 -17.43
C VAL A 224 -10.65 -6.17 -16.13
N ASN A 225 -10.08 -7.20 -15.51
CA ASN A 225 -10.52 -7.65 -14.18
C ASN A 225 -9.76 -6.89 -13.09
N VAL A 226 -10.21 -5.68 -12.77
CA VAL A 226 -9.59 -4.82 -11.74
C VAL A 226 -9.78 -5.33 -10.31
N ARG A 227 -10.64 -6.34 -10.07
CA ARG A 227 -10.83 -6.97 -8.76
C ARG A 227 -9.77 -8.02 -8.44
N LYS A 228 -9.27 -8.72 -9.45
CA LYS A 228 -8.30 -9.82 -9.26
C LYS A 228 -7.04 -9.38 -8.50
N PRO A 229 -6.41 -8.24 -8.79
CA PRO A 229 -5.21 -7.79 -8.06
C PRO A 229 -5.42 -7.62 -6.55
N PHE A 230 -6.58 -7.09 -6.12
CA PHE A 230 -6.91 -6.97 -4.69
C PHE A 230 -7.06 -8.34 -4.01
N LYS A 231 -7.65 -9.31 -4.71
CA LYS A 231 -7.79 -10.68 -4.20
C LYS A 231 -6.43 -11.38 -4.12
N ASP A 232 -5.62 -11.26 -5.16
CA ASP A 232 -4.29 -11.87 -5.22
C ASP A 232 -3.37 -11.30 -4.12
N ALA A 233 -3.50 -10.01 -3.79
CA ALA A 233 -2.75 -9.35 -2.74
C ALA A 233 -3.30 -9.57 -1.31
N ASN A 234 -4.43 -10.28 -1.15
CA ASN A 234 -5.18 -10.36 0.11
C ASN A 234 -5.56 -8.99 0.71
N LEU A 235 -5.87 -8.03 -0.16
CA LEU A 235 -6.27 -6.66 0.22
C LEU A 235 -7.69 -6.35 -0.25
N SER A 236 -8.54 -7.37 -0.35
CA SER A 236 -9.94 -7.20 -0.74
C SER A 236 -10.81 -6.68 0.39
N SER A 237 -10.42 -6.82 1.65
CA SER A 237 -11.20 -6.28 2.75
C SER A 237 -10.34 -6.07 3.99
N VAL A 238 -10.74 -5.14 4.84
CA VAL A 238 -10.22 -5.01 6.19
C VAL A 238 -10.62 -6.22 7.02
N ILE A 239 -9.74 -6.64 7.93
CA ILE A 239 -10.01 -7.77 8.83
C ILE A 239 -10.88 -7.36 10.03
N PHE A 240 -11.01 -6.05 10.30
CA PHE A 240 -11.97 -5.49 11.24
C PHE A 240 -12.28 -4.04 10.94
N GLN A 241 -13.40 -3.59 11.49
CA GLN A 241 -13.93 -2.24 11.29
C GLN A 241 -13.29 -1.26 12.29
N GLU A 242 -12.02 -0.93 12.08
CA GLU A 242 -11.31 0.03 12.91
C GLU A 242 -12.00 1.40 12.85
N TYR A 243 -12.29 2.00 13.99
CA TYR A 243 -12.96 3.30 14.06
C TYR A 243 -12.48 4.10 15.27
N HIS A 244 -12.30 5.41 15.08
CA HIS A 244 -11.96 6.32 16.16
C HIS A 244 -12.94 7.51 16.19
N LYS A 245 -13.52 7.78 17.37
CA LYS A 245 -14.51 8.85 17.57
C LYS A 245 -14.00 10.26 17.22
N ASP A 246 -12.69 10.49 17.37
CA ASP A 246 -12.05 11.76 17.05
C ASP A 246 -11.74 11.91 15.55
N PHE A 247 -12.03 10.88 14.75
CA PHE A 247 -11.99 10.91 13.29
C PHE A 247 -13.35 10.49 12.68
N PRO A 248 -14.44 11.21 12.97
CA PRO A 248 -15.79 10.80 12.58
C PRO A 248 -16.07 11.01 11.09
N HIS A 249 -17.15 10.40 10.58
CA HIS A 249 -17.59 10.53 9.19
C HIS A 249 -18.20 11.90 8.87
N LYS A 250 -17.37 12.92 8.64
CA LYS A 250 -17.82 14.26 8.24
C LYS A 250 -17.88 14.42 6.72
N LYS A 251 -18.43 15.53 6.26
CA LYS A 251 -18.35 15.90 4.84
C LYS A 251 -16.88 15.89 4.41
N TYR A 252 -16.62 15.29 3.26
CA TYR A 252 -15.30 15.09 2.67
C TYR A 252 -14.37 14.09 3.39
N THR A 253 -14.84 13.35 4.39
CA THR A 253 -14.08 12.19 4.88
C THR A 253 -14.20 11.01 3.94
N MET A 254 -13.24 10.10 4.02
CA MET A 254 -13.25 8.84 3.28
C MET A 254 -13.37 7.67 4.23
N GLY A 255 -14.11 6.65 3.80
CA GLY A 255 -14.20 5.39 4.53
C GLY A 255 -14.36 4.18 3.63
N TYR A 256 -14.19 2.98 4.20
CA TYR A 256 -14.40 1.73 3.47
C TYR A 256 -15.88 1.37 3.46
N ALA A 257 -16.40 0.98 2.29
CA ALA A 257 -17.76 0.49 2.12
C ALA A 257 -17.82 -1.01 2.38
N GLY A 258 -18.98 -1.50 2.82
CA GLY A 258 -19.26 -2.93 2.96
C GLY A 258 -18.91 -3.52 4.33
N ARG A 259 -19.28 -4.78 4.51
CA ARG A 259 -19.02 -5.59 5.72
C ARG A 259 -18.67 -7.04 5.31
N PRO A 260 -17.40 -7.47 5.45
CA PRO A 260 -16.24 -6.69 5.86
C PRO A 260 -15.95 -5.53 4.88
N GLY A 261 -15.28 -4.48 5.36
CA GLY A 261 -15.11 -3.23 4.61
C GLY A 261 -14.04 -3.37 3.54
N GLY A 262 -14.20 -2.71 2.39
CA GLY A 262 -13.24 -2.75 1.29
C GLY A 262 -13.58 -3.78 0.19
N PRO A 263 -12.88 -3.73 -0.96
CA PRO A 263 -11.89 -2.72 -1.32
C PRO A 263 -12.57 -1.43 -1.83
N ASP A 264 -13.90 -1.47 -1.96
CA ASP A 264 -14.71 -0.29 -2.24
C ASP A 264 -14.59 0.69 -1.06
N PHE A 265 -14.33 1.95 -1.38
CA PHE A 265 -14.27 3.05 -0.45
C PHE A 265 -15.24 4.15 -0.91
N TYR A 266 -15.47 5.15 -0.08
CA TYR A 266 -16.28 6.29 -0.45
C TYR A 266 -15.69 7.60 0.05
N VAL A 267 -16.19 8.69 -0.52
CA VAL A 267 -16.00 10.05 -0.01
C VAL A 267 -17.38 10.57 0.40
N SER A 268 -17.50 10.98 1.66
CA SER A 268 -18.71 11.58 2.22
C SER A 268 -19.03 12.92 1.57
N THR A 269 -20.27 13.11 1.12
CA THR A 269 -20.73 14.38 0.53
C THR A 269 -21.53 15.22 1.53
N MET A 270 -21.78 14.68 2.73
CA MET A 270 -22.43 15.32 3.87
C MET A 270 -21.88 14.73 5.19
N ASP A 271 -22.33 15.22 6.35
CA ASP A 271 -22.01 14.60 7.64
C ASP A 271 -22.75 13.27 7.76
N ASN A 272 -21.99 12.17 7.75
CA ASN A 272 -22.48 10.81 7.86
C ASN A 272 -22.10 10.17 9.20
N THR A 273 -21.74 10.95 10.23
CA THR A 273 -21.30 10.42 11.53
C THR A 273 -22.32 9.44 12.12
N ARG A 274 -23.61 9.74 11.96
CA ARG A 274 -24.69 8.86 12.43
C ARG A 274 -24.91 7.64 11.53
N ASN A 275 -24.75 7.77 10.21
CA ASN A 275 -25.10 6.71 9.25
C ASN A 275 -23.95 5.70 9.06
N HIS A 276 -22.70 6.16 9.18
CA HIS A 276 -21.52 5.33 8.97
C HIS A 276 -20.68 5.17 10.24
N GLY A 277 -21.05 5.84 11.34
CA GLY A 277 -20.42 5.66 12.65
C GLY A 277 -21.04 4.53 13.48
N PRO A 278 -20.64 4.39 14.75
CA PRO A 278 -21.11 3.33 15.64
C PRO A 278 -22.64 3.31 15.75
N GLY A 279 -23.23 2.15 15.48
CA GLY A 279 -24.69 1.96 15.51
C GLY A 279 -25.43 2.55 14.30
N GLY A 280 -24.68 3.07 13.32
CA GLY A 280 -25.14 3.68 12.09
C GLY A 280 -25.77 2.82 10.99
N GLN A 281 -25.88 1.50 11.00
CA GLN A 281 -26.55 0.77 9.91
C GLN A 281 -27.26 -0.43 10.53
N GLN A 282 -28.50 -0.73 10.12
CA GLN A 282 -29.32 -1.75 10.79
C GLN A 282 -28.76 -3.18 10.69
N SER A 283 -27.68 -3.38 9.92
CA SER A 283 -27.11 -4.67 9.56
C SER A 283 -25.82 -5.02 10.31
N TYR A 284 -25.51 -4.37 11.43
CA TYR A 284 -24.28 -4.72 12.16
C TYR A 284 -24.45 -5.97 13.01
N ALA A 285 -23.40 -6.81 13.01
CA ALA A 285 -23.29 -7.89 13.98
C ALA A 285 -23.20 -7.29 15.40
N LEU A 286 -22.38 -6.24 15.56
CA LEU A 286 -22.26 -5.50 16.81
C LEU A 286 -22.80 -4.08 16.69
N LYS A 287 -23.63 -3.65 17.65
CA LYS A 287 -24.15 -2.26 17.70
C LYS A 287 -23.06 -1.19 17.70
N SER A 288 -21.83 -1.53 18.07
CA SER A 288 -20.68 -0.63 18.11
C SER A 288 -19.91 -0.54 16.79
N GLU A 289 -20.20 -1.38 15.80
CA GLU A 289 -19.50 -1.34 14.51
C GLU A 289 -19.79 -0.05 13.74
N ALA A 290 -18.77 0.43 13.04
CA ALA A 290 -18.75 1.65 12.25
C ALA A 290 -17.90 1.44 11.01
N ASP A 291 -18.15 2.14 9.91
CA ASP A 291 -17.23 2.09 8.76
C ASP A 291 -15.88 2.70 9.19
N PRO A 292 -14.74 2.15 8.73
CA PRO A 292 -13.46 2.79 8.94
C PRO A 292 -13.44 4.14 8.25
N CYS A 293 -13.29 5.21 9.02
CA CYS A 293 -13.08 6.57 8.53
C CYS A 293 -11.57 6.85 8.59
N PHE A 294 -10.89 6.88 7.45
CA PHE A 294 -9.42 6.81 7.42
C PHE A 294 -8.75 7.94 6.66
N ALA A 295 -9.52 8.83 6.02
CA ALA A 295 -8.96 10.02 5.38
C ALA A 295 -9.95 11.17 5.33
N LYS A 296 -9.48 12.36 4.96
CA LYS A 296 -10.29 13.52 4.60
C LYS A 296 -9.70 14.22 3.39
N VAL A 297 -10.54 14.67 2.47
CA VAL A 297 -10.10 15.52 1.36
C VAL A 297 -9.68 16.88 1.93
N ILE A 298 -8.48 17.32 1.56
CA ILE A 298 -7.89 18.59 1.98
C ILE A 298 -7.70 19.58 0.82
N ASP A 299 -7.78 19.09 -0.42
CA ASP A 299 -7.66 19.89 -1.63
C ASP A 299 -8.41 19.21 -2.79
N GLY A 300 -8.92 19.99 -3.75
CA GLY A 300 -9.67 19.49 -4.90
C GLY A 300 -11.12 19.09 -4.60
N PHE A 301 -11.76 19.79 -3.65
CA PHE A 301 -13.18 19.59 -3.30
C PHE A 301 -14.11 19.67 -4.51
N GLU A 302 -13.79 20.48 -5.51
CA GLU A 302 -14.56 20.66 -6.73
C GLU A 302 -14.68 19.35 -7.54
N ALA A 303 -13.65 18.50 -7.52
CA ALA A 303 -13.69 17.21 -8.18
C ALA A 303 -14.70 16.28 -7.51
N VAL A 304 -14.73 16.26 -6.16
CA VAL A 304 -15.69 15.46 -5.37
C VAL A 304 -17.12 15.97 -5.57
N ASP A 305 -17.34 17.28 -5.44
CA ASP A 305 -18.65 17.89 -5.64
C ASP A 305 -19.17 17.67 -7.07
N ARG A 306 -18.26 17.64 -8.05
CA ARG A 306 -18.60 17.30 -9.43
C ARG A 306 -19.01 15.84 -9.57
N MET A 307 -18.29 14.89 -9.00
CA MET A 307 -18.69 13.47 -8.97
C MET A 307 -20.09 13.30 -8.37
N HIS A 308 -20.39 14.05 -7.30
CA HIS A 308 -21.68 14.00 -6.63
C HIS A 308 -22.84 14.57 -7.46
N LYS A 309 -22.57 15.41 -8.46
CA LYS A 309 -23.58 15.96 -9.37
C LYS A 309 -23.83 15.08 -10.61
N LEU A 310 -23.04 14.03 -10.81
CA LEU A 310 -23.20 13.15 -11.97
C LEU A 310 -24.52 12.39 -11.91
N THR A 311 -25.09 12.16 -13.09
CA THR A 311 -26.35 11.43 -13.23
C THR A 311 -26.17 9.96 -12.85
N VAL A 312 -27.21 9.39 -12.22
CA VAL A 312 -27.27 7.97 -11.86
C VAL A 312 -28.30 7.25 -12.72
N GLN A 313 -28.05 5.97 -12.99
CA GLN A 313 -29.02 5.09 -13.62
C GLN A 313 -30.21 4.87 -12.68
N PRO A 314 -31.43 4.67 -13.22
CA PRO A 314 -32.57 4.25 -12.42
C PRO A 314 -32.28 2.97 -11.61
N GLY A 315 -32.86 2.89 -10.41
CA GLY A 315 -32.71 1.75 -9.49
C GLY A 315 -32.21 2.13 -8.10
N ASP A 316 -32.11 1.14 -7.22
CA ASP A 316 -31.78 1.33 -5.81
C ASP A 316 -30.28 1.46 -5.55
N TYR A 317 -29.45 0.81 -6.38
CA TYR A 317 -28.00 0.87 -6.22
C TYR A 317 -27.42 2.26 -6.50
N LYS A 318 -28.14 3.14 -7.19
CA LYS A 318 -27.69 4.49 -7.61
C LYS A 318 -26.34 4.46 -8.34
N ARG A 319 -26.24 3.54 -9.30
CA ARG A 319 -25.09 3.39 -10.20
C ARG A 319 -24.87 4.68 -11.00
N MET A 320 -23.66 5.20 -11.08
CA MET A 320 -23.38 6.35 -11.96
C MET A 320 -23.62 5.95 -13.43
N LYS A 321 -24.17 6.85 -14.25
CA LYS A 321 -24.40 6.61 -15.68
C LYS A 321 -23.07 6.38 -16.41
N HIS A 322 -22.11 7.28 -16.16
CA HIS A 322 -20.73 7.15 -16.60
C HIS A 322 -19.83 7.15 -15.38
N TYR A 323 -18.95 6.15 -15.28
CA TYR A 323 -18.01 6.07 -14.18
C TYR A 323 -16.87 7.07 -14.33
N VAL A 324 -16.38 7.58 -13.21
CA VAL A 324 -15.19 8.44 -13.17
C VAL A 324 -13.97 7.55 -12.94
N ALA A 325 -13.09 7.48 -13.93
CA ALA A 325 -11.91 6.63 -13.86
C ALA A 325 -10.90 7.20 -12.86
N ILE A 326 -10.25 6.32 -12.12
CA ILE A 326 -9.08 6.65 -11.29
C ILE A 326 -7.86 6.36 -12.15
N LYS A 327 -7.25 7.39 -12.76
CA LYS A 327 -6.07 7.23 -13.62
C LYS A 327 -4.88 6.76 -12.80
N LYS A 328 -4.68 7.43 -11.67
CA LYS A 328 -3.54 7.18 -10.79
C LYS A 328 -3.86 7.60 -9.36
N VAL A 329 -3.34 6.83 -8.41
CA VAL A 329 -3.29 7.22 -6.99
C VAL A 329 -1.83 7.25 -6.54
N THR A 330 -1.39 8.35 -5.94
CA THR A 330 0.02 8.57 -5.59
C THR A 330 0.15 9.05 -4.14
N ILE A 331 1.04 8.42 -3.37
CA ILE A 331 1.47 8.91 -2.06
C ILE A 331 2.39 10.11 -2.29
N LEU A 332 2.11 11.25 -1.64
CA LEU A 332 2.81 12.52 -1.82
C LEU A 332 4.00 12.71 -0.90
#